data_AF-A0A4S4BGX2-F1
#
_entry.id   AF-A0A4S4BGX2-F1
#
_cell.length_a   1.000
_cell.length_b   1.000
_cell.length_c   1.000
_cell.angle_alpha   90.00
_cell.angle_beta   90.00
_cell.angle_gamma   90.00
#
_symmetry.space_group_name_H-M   'P 1'
#
loop_
_entity.id
_entity.type
_entity.pdbx_description
1 polymer ?
#
loop_
_entity_poly.entity_id
_entity_poly.type
_entity_poly.pdbx_seq_one_letter_code
_entity_poly.pdbx_strand_id
1 'polypeptide(L)'
;MTTAEQIQQVTEAMKQTKNKRQYERYLAVRLRLEGRTYTEIAEVLGRTYQSISSYCKCYEENGLSALDMGHSPGGPKKLTEQQEQ
;
A
#
# COMPACT_ATOMS: atom_id res chain seq x y z
N MET A 1 11.38 -16.03 3.91
CA MET A 1 10.15 -16.48 3.22
C MET A 1 10.49 -16.72 1.77
N THR A 2 9.97 -17.79 1.18
CA THR A 2 10.03 -17.99 -0.26
C THR A 2 9.07 -17.05 -0.99
N THR A 3 9.29 -16.80 -2.28
CA THR A 3 8.35 -15.99 -3.09
C THR A 3 6.93 -16.56 -3.07
N ALA A 4 6.79 -17.89 -3.01
CA ALA A 4 5.49 -18.55 -2.91
C ALA A 4 4.77 -18.22 -1.59
N GLU A 5 5.48 -18.25 -0.47
CA GLU A 5 4.95 -17.86 0.85
C GLU A 5 4.54 -16.39 0.88
N GLN A 6 5.33 -15.51 0.26
CA GLN A 6 5.02 -14.08 0.15
C GLN A 6 3.74 -13.84 -0.67
N ILE A 7 3.60 -14.53 -1.81
CA ILE A 7 2.40 -14.46 -2.64
C ILE A 7 1.18 -14.94 -1.85
N GLN A 8 1.30 -16.04 -1.10
CA GLN A 8 0.21 -16.53 -0.27
C GLN A 8 -0.19 -15.53 0.81
N GLN A 9 0.78 -14.98 1.56
CA GLN A 9 0.54 -13.98 2.61
C GLN A 9 -0.20 -12.75 2.07
N VAL A 10 0.27 -12.20 0.95
CA VAL A 10 -0.36 -11.02 0.32
C VAL A 10 -1.76 -11.38 -0.19
N THR A 11 -1.95 -12.57 -0.73
CA THR A 11 -3.26 -13.05 -1.20
C THR A 11 -4.27 -13.19 -0.07
N GLU A 12 -3.84 -13.67 1.10
CA GLU A 12 -4.70 -13.74 2.29
C GLU A 12 -5.10 -12.34 2.77
N ALA A 13 -4.16 -11.39 2.80
CA ALA A 13 -4.44 -9.99 3.15
C ALA A 13 -5.43 -9.33 2.17
N MET A 14 -5.32 -9.62 0.87
CA MET A 14 -6.27 -9.16 -0.15
C MET A 14 -7.69 -9.66 0.10
N LYS A 15 -7.87 -10.89 0.59
CA LYS A 15 -9.20 -11.45 0.89
C LYS A 15 -9.83 -10.84 2.14
N GLN A 16 -9.01 -10.42 3.10
CA GLN A 16 -9.47 -9.87 4.38
C GLN A 16 -9.79 -8.37 4.30
N THR A 17 -9.14 -7.65 3.38
CA THR A 17 -9.36 -6.19 3.27
C THR A 17 -10.67 -5.84 2.58
N LYS A 18 -11.40 -4.89 3.17
CA LYS A 18 -12.58 -4.25 2.55
C LYS A 18 -12.25 -2.91 1.90
N ASN A 19 -11.04 -2.41 2.11
CA ASN A 19 -10.63 -1.10 1.61
C ASN A 19 -10.04 -1.25 0.20
N LYS A 20 -10.68 -0.64 -0.79
CA LYS A 20 -10.25 -0.69 -2.20
C LYS A 20 -8.79 -0.22 -2.39
N ARG A 21 -8.39 0.86 -1.73
CA ARG A 21 -7.03 1.41 -1.86
C ARG A 21 -5.99 0.48 -1.24
N GLN A 22 -6.33 -0.17 -0.14
CA GLN A 22 -5.47 -1.19 0.48
C GLN A 22 -5.36 -2.44 -0.41
N TYR A 23 -6.48 -2.88 -0.99
CA TYR A 23 -6.51 -3.97 -1.94
C TYR A 23 -5.60 -3.69 -3.16
N GLU A 24 -5.66 -2.49 -3.73
CA GLU A 24 -4.79 -2.08 -4.85
C GLU A 24 -3.30 -2.13 -4.48
N ARG A 25 -2.93 -1.73 -3.25
CA ARG A 25 -1.54 -1.81 -2.76
C ARG A 25 -1.06 -3.26 -2.67
N TYR A 26 -1.87 -4.14 -2.08
CA TYR A 26 -1.55 -5.57 -2.02
C TYR A 26 -1.46 -6.20 -3.40
N LEU A 27 -2.37 -5.85 -4.31
CA LEU A 27 -2.35 -6.34 -5.69
C LEU A 27 -1.07 -5.90 -6.42
N ALA A 28 -0.61 -4.66 -6.24
CA ALA A 28 0.64 -4.18 -6.82
C ALA A 28 1.84 -5.04 -6.37
N VAL A 29 1.93 -5.35 -5.08
CA VAL A 29 2.99 -6.20 -4.53
C VAL A 29 2.90 -7.63 -5.04
N ARG A 30 1.69 -8.22 -5.06
CA ARG A 30 1.50 -9.57 -5.60
C ARG A 30 1.96 -9.67 -7.05
N LEU A 31 1.57 -8.71 -7.89
CA LEU A 31 1.98 -8.67 -9.30
C LEU A 31 3.50 -8.51 -9.45
N ARG A 32 4.15 -7.77 -8.56
CA ARG A 32 5.61 -7.63 -8.52
C ARG A 32 6.31 -8.95 -8.15
N LEU A 33 5.76 -9.69 -7.19
CA LEU A 33 6.24 -11.03 -6.80
C LEU A 33 6.03 -12.07 -7.91
N GLU A 34 4.98 -11.91 -8.72
CA GLU A 34 4.72 -12.70 -9.94
C GLU A 34 5.68 -12.34 -11.10
N GLY A 35 6.56 -11.34 -10.93
CA GLY A 35 7.61 -11.00 -11.89
C GLY A 35 7.26 -9.86 -12.85
N ARG A 36 6.11 -9.19 -12.67
CA ARG A 36 5.76 -8.01 -13.51
C ARG A 36 6.61 -6.80 -13.17
N THR A 37 6.87 -5.99 -14.19
CA THR A 37 7.59 -4.72 -14.06
C THR A 37 6.69 -3.65 -13.44
N TYR A 38 7.30 -2.61 -12.84
CA TYR A 38 6.53 -1.50 -12.27
C TYR A 38 5.68 -0.76 -13.29
N THR A 39 6.13 -0.68 -14.55
CA THR A 39 5.40 -0.03 -15.65
C THR A 39 4.14 -0.80 -16.01
N GLU A 40 4.24 -2.12 -16.19
CA GLU A 40 3.08 -2.97 -16.47
C GLU A 40 2.05 -2.91 -15.33
N ILE A 41 2.52 -2.94 -14.08
CA ILE A 41 1.64 -2.83 -12.92
C ILE A 41 0.95 -1.47 -12.87
N ALA A 42 1.68 -0.39 -13.16
CA ALA A 42 1.15 0.97 -13.20
C ALA A 42 0.03 1.11 -14.26
N GLU A 43 0.25 0.55 -15.45
CA GLU A 43 -0.76 0.50 -16.52
C GLU A 43 -1.99 -0.31 -16.11
N VAL A 44 -1.80 -1.51 -15.57
CA VAL A 44 -2.90 -2.39 -15.13
C VAL A 44 -3.74 -1.75 -14.02
N LEU A 45 -3.12 -1.06 -13.07
CA LEU A 45 -3.80 -0.46 -11.92
C LEU A 45 -4.27 0.98 -12.15
N GLY A 46 -3.90 1.61 -13.28
CA GLY A 46 -4.16 3.02 -13.52
C GLY A 46 -3.53 3.92 -12.45
N ARG A 47 -2.27 3.63 -12.07
CA ARG A 47 -1.51 4.37 -11.06
C ARG A 47 -0.19 4.85 -11.65
N THR A 48 0.46 5.79 -10.98
CA THR A 48 1.78 6.25 -11.40
C THR A 48 2.86 5.22 -11.07
N TYR A 49 3.89 5.13 -11.90
CA TYR A 49 5.08 4.31 -11.64
C TYR A 49 5.64 4.56 -10.24
N GLN A 50 5.72 5.82 -9.80
CA GLN A 50 6.25 6.19 -8.48
C GLN A 50 5.41 5.59 -7.35
N SER A 51 4.09 5.55 -7.48
CA SER A 51 3.21 4.94 -6.47
C SER A 51 3.46 3.43 -6.38
N ILE A 52 3.54 2.75 -7.52
CA ILE A 52 3.82 1.31 -7.56
C ILE A 52 5.20 1.00 -7.00
N SER A 53 6.22 1.76 -7.42
CA SER A 53 7.58 1.64 -6.91
C SER A 53 7.63 1.82 -5.40
N SER A 54 6.92 2.82 -4.86
CA SER A 54 6.82 3.04 -3.42
C SER A 54 6.16 1.86 -2.70
N TYR A 55 5.05 1.33 -3.20
CA TYR A 55 4.38 0.18 -2.57
C TYR A 55 5.30 -1.06 -2.51
N CYS A 56 5.96 -1.37 -3.62
CA CYS A 56 6.85 -2.53 -3.70
C CYS A 56 8.07 -2.37 -2.78
N LYS A 57 8.71 -1.20 -2.77
CA LYS A 57 9.86 -0.94 -1.89
C LYS A 57 9.50 -0.99 -0.41
N CYS A 58 8.37 -0.37 -0.02
CA CYS A 58 7.91 -0.44 1.38
C CYS A 58 7.70 -1.89 1.83
N TYR A 59 7.15 -2.74 0.95
CA TYR A 59 7.00 -4.17 1.22
C TYR A 59 8.34 -4.92 1.26
N GLU A 60 9.26 -4.65 0.34
CA GLU A 60 10.59 -5.28 0.31
C GLU A 60 11.40 -4.97 1.58
N GLU A 61 11.28 -3.74 2.11
CA GLU A 61 12.01 -3.30 3.30
C GLU A 61 11.39 -3.78 4.61
N ASN A 62 10.05 -3.76 4.72
CA ASN A 62 9.36 -3.89 6.01
C ASN A 62 8.21 -4.91 6.01
N GLY A 63 7.98 -5.60 4.90
CA GLY A 63 6.94 -6.62 4.76
C GLY A 63 5.52 -6.03 4.69
N LEU A 64 4.53 -6.88 5.00
CA LEU A 64 3.11 -6.58 4.78
C LEU A 64 2.60 -5.39 5.61
N SER A 65 3.09 -5.21 6.84
CA SER A 65 2.64 -4.14 7.74
C SER A 65 2.94 -2.74 7.22
N ALA A 66 4.00 -2.56 6.43
CA ALA A 66 4.34 -1.26 5.86
C ALA A 66 3.42 -0.82 4.73
N LEU A 67 2.55 -1.71 4.22
CA LEU A 67 1.55 -1.34 3.24
C LEU A 67 0.32 -0.70 3.87
N ASP A 68 0.14 -0.80 5.20
CA ASP A 68 -1.01 -0.24 5.88
C ASP A 68 -1.10 1.27 5.67
N MET A 69 -2.31 1.71 5.35
CA MET A 69 -2.63 3.13 5.36
C MET A 69 -2.68 3.60 6.81
N GLY A 70 -1.60 4.23 7.26
CA GLY A 70 -1.61 4.98 8.51
C GLY A 70 -2.71 6.06 8.52
N HIS A 71 -3.05 6.53 9.72
CA HIS A 71 -3.94 7.68 9.87
C HIS A 71 -3.19 8.94 9.43
N SER A 72 -3.74 9.70 8.48
CA SER A 72 -3.24 11.05 8.23
C SER A 72 -3.65 11.92 9.41
N PRO A 73 -2.72 12.43 10.24
CA PRO A 73 -3.10 13.39 11.26
C PRO A 73 -3.71 14.61 10.57
N GLY A 74 -4.77 15.16 11.16
CA GLY A 74 -5.28 16.46 10.75
C GLY A 74 -4.17 17.52 10.84
N GLY A 75 -4.36 18.65 10.14
CA GLY A 75 -3.48 19.78 10.33
C GLY A 75 -3.44 20.23 11.80
N PRO A 76 -2.31 20.77 12.28
CA PRO A 76 -2.22 21.25 13.66
C PRO A 76 -3.32 22.27 13.94
N LYS A 77 -3.92 22.17 15.13
CA LYS A 77 -4.98 23.09 15.58
C LYS A 77 -4.45 24.53 15.53
N LYS A 78 -5.08 25.38 14.72
CA LYS A 78 -4.65 26.79 14.54
C LYS A 78 -5.23 27.72 15.59
N LEU A 79 -6.39 27.37 16.15
CA LEU A 79 -7.08 28.18 17.15
C LEU A 79 -6.67 27.73 18.56
N THR A 80 -6.38 28.70 19.41
CA THR A 80 -6.29 28.48 20.86
C THR A 80 -7.70 28.29 21.42
N GLU A 81 -7.84 27.68 22.60
CA GLU A 81 -9.15 27.45 23.25
C GLU A 81 -9.96 28.74 23.42
N GLN A 82 -9.28 29.87 23.64
CA GLN A 82 -9.90 31.19 23.75
C GLN A 82 -10.49 31.72 22.43
N GLN A 83 -10.01 31.24 21.28
CA GLN A 83 -10.52 31.65 19.96
C GLN A 83 -11.68 30.78 19.47
N GLU A 84 -12.03 29.72 20.21
CA GLU A 84 -13.13 28.80 19.90
C GLU A 84 -14.43 29.09 20.67
N GLN A 85 -14.39 30.01 21.65
CA GLN A 85 -15.58 30.54 22.34
C GLN A 85 -16.12 31.79 21.63
#